data_AF-A0A8H3G2T3-F1
#
_entry.id   AF-A0A8H3G2T3-F1
#
_cell.length_a   1.000
_cell.length_b   1.000
_cell.length_c   1.000
_cell.angle_alpha   90.00
_cell.angle_beta   90.00
_cell.angle_gamma   90.00
#
_symmetry.space_group_name_H-M   'P 1'
#
loop_
_entity.id
_entity.type
_entity.pdbx_description
1 polymer ?
#
loop_
_entity_poly.entity_id
_entity_poly.type
_entity_poly.pdbx_seq_one_letter_code
_entity_poly.pdbx_strand_id
1 'polypeptide(L)'
;MISPLRKSSRATEGLLPGQISYLKKRAECDEVELLRTNISDGCFGHLVLIISTDSRKAQSEALILTSFGGKTLEERHPHNRRIRRFHLPIAPAPRHPDNGILLELDGDLRLPKETYVKTELSYTIPWSMLRVNYRDLQSRKVLELKPRSFAQLLQYADARVSAEPELPKRRFTPPRVSHRSSHGTQGPVAPDLTSTLRNMVVVFLIMFVIYVALAYLRYLLDRITHW
;
A
#
# COMPACT_ATOMS: atom_id res chain seq x y z
N MET A 1 -18.03 -21.90 43.39
CA MET A 1 -17.72 -21.96 41.95
C MET A 1 -17.35 -20.55 41.51
N ILE A 2 -16.05 -20.27 41.39
CA ILE A 2 -15.52 -18.95 41.04
C ILE A 2 -15.19 -19.00 39.54
N SER A 3 -15.94 -18.22 38.75
CA SER A 3 -15.71 -18.06 37.32
C SER A 3 -14.29 -17.54 37.06
N PRO A 4 -13.56 -18.07 36.05
CA PRO A 4 -12.22 -17.58 35.77
C PRO A 4 -12.28 -16.18 35.16
N LEU A 5 -11.46 -15.30 35.74
CA LEU A 5 -11.17 -13.95 35.29
C LEU A 5 -10.91 -13.93 33.78
N ARG A 6 -11.83 -13.29 33.07
CA ARG A 6 -11.65 -12.80 31.70
C ARG A 6 -10.41 -11.91 31.70
N LYS A 7 -9.29 -12.39 31.14
CA LYS A 7 -8.12 -11.55 30.85
C LYS A 7 -8.64 -10.33 30.09
N SER A 8 -8.55 -9.17 30.73
CA SER A 8 -9.03 -7.91 30.21
C SER A 8 -8.38 -7.64 28.85
N SER A 9 -9.21 -7.53 27.82
CA SER A 9 -8.88 -6.93 26.53
C SER A 9 -8.50 -5.46 26.74
N ARG A 10 -7.24 -5.19 27.10
CA ARG A 10 -6.67 -3.85 27.03
C ARG A 10 -6.10 -3.66 25.62
N ALA A 11 -6.41 -2.50 25.04
CA ALA A 11 -5.83 -1.91 23.83
C ALA A 11 -6.54 -2.16 22.49
N THR A 12 -7.77 -1.66 22.35
CA THR A 12 -8.32 -1.28 21.03
C THR A 12 -9.23 -0.04 21.07
N GLU A 13 -9.43 0.59 22.24
CA GLU A 13 -10.32 1.74 22.45
C GLU A 13 -9.75 3.11 22.00
N GLY A 14 -8.68 3.15 21.19
CA GLY A 14 -7.86 4.37 21.07
C GLY A 14 -7.34 4.72 19.67
N LEU A 15 -7.83 4.08 18.61
CA LEU A 15 -7.46 4.47 17.25
C LEU A 15 -8.41 5.56 16.76
N LEU A 16 -7.88 6.70 16.33
CA LEU A 16 -8.67 7.82 15.83
C LEU A 16 -8.31 8.14 14.37
N PRO A 17 -9.27 8.61 13.56
CA PRO A 17 -8.99 9.19 12.26
C PRO A 17 -7.94 10.31 12.37
N GLY A 18 -7.02 10.37 11.41
CA GLY A 18 -5.89 11.30 11.40
C GLY A 18 -4.63 10.76 12.11
N GLN A 19 -4.72 9.68 12.87
CA GLN A 19 -3.57 9.09 13.55
C GLN A 19 -2.69 8.27 12.61
N ILE A 20 -1.38 8.30 12.87
CA ILE A 20 -0.39 7.46 12.21
C ILE A 20 -0.10 6.25 13.10
N SER A 21 -0.20 5.07 12.51
CA SER A 21 0.09 3.78 13.15
C SER A 21 1.11 2.99 12.34
N TYR A 22 1.64 1.92 12.92
CA TYR A 22 2.55 1.03 12.23
C TYR A 22 1.84 -0.28 11.88
N LEU A 23 1.74 -0.59 10.59
CA LEU A 23 1.28 -1.89 10.13
C LEU A 23 2.38 -2.91 10.40
N LYS A 24 2.05 -3.94 11.18
CA LYS A 24 2.99 -4.99 11.57
C LYS A 24 3.68 -5.62 10.35
N LYS A 25 4.85 -6.20 10.57
CA LYS A 25 5.49 -7.02 9.53
C LYS A 25 4.60 -8.24 9.26
N ARG A 26 4.59 -8.73 8.03
CA ARG A 26 3.76 -9.88 7.65
C ARG A 26 3.95 -11.09 8.59
N ALA A 27 5.20 -11.41 8.93
CA ALA A 27 5.55 -12.51 9.83
C ALA A 27 5.07 -12.33 11.28
N GLU A 28 4.60 -11.14 11.66
CA GLU A 28 4.05 -10.85 12.99
C GLU A 28 2.51 -10.90 13.01
N CYS A 29 1.87 -11.14 11.85
CA CYS A 29 0.43 -11.21 11.71
C CYS A 29 -0.06 -12.66 11.79
N ASP A 30 -1.28 -12.85 12.25
CA ASP A 30 -1.94 -14.14 12.24
C ASP A 30 -2.27 -14.58 10.80
N GLU A 31 -2.03 -15.85 10.48
CA GLU A 31 -2.20 -16.39 9.13
C GLU A 31 -3.66 -16.31 8.65
N VAL A 32 -4.63 -16.50 9.55
CA VAL A 32 -6.05 -16.40 9.22
C VAL A 32 -6.43 -14.97 8.87
N GLU A 33 -5.84 -13.98 9.55
CA GLU A 33 -6.04 -12.56 9.22
C GLU A 33 -5.39 -12.20 7.88
N LEU A 34 -4.19 -12.71 7.60
CA LEU A 34 -3.51 -12.52 6.33
C LEU A 34 -4.33 -13.04 5.14
N LEU A 35 -5.00 -14.18 5.30
CA LEU A 35 -5.87 -14.75 4.26
C LEU A 35 -7.16 -13.95 4.03
N ARG A 36 -7.57 -13.13 5.01
CA ARG A 36 -8.81 -12.34 4.95
C ARG A 36 -8.59 -10.90 4.50
N THR A 37 -7.35 -10.45 4.42
CA THR A 37 -7.03 -9.08 4.00
C THR A 37 -6.64 -9.01 2.53
N ASN A 38 -6.87 -7.85 1.91
CA ASN A 38 -6.44 -7.52 0.54
C ASN A 38 -5.18 -6.64 0.52
N ILE A 39 -4.47 -6.53 1.66
CA ILE A 39 -3.22 -5.75 1.76
C ILE A 39 -2.14 -6.42 0.91
N SER A 40 -1.54 -5.65 0.01
CA SER A 40 -0.45 -6.12 -0.83
C SER A 40 0.82 -6.41 0.00
N ASP A 41 1.57 -7.45 -0.35
CA ASP A 41 2.76 -7.89 0.41
C ASP A 41 3.80 -6.79 0.65
N GLY A 42 3.96 -5.85 -0.29
CA GLY A 42 4.86 -4.70 -0.17
C GLY A 42 4.38 -3.59 0.76
N CYS A 43 3.22 -3.72 1.40
CA CYS A 43 2.67 -2.72 2.32
C CYS A 43 2.95 -3.04 3.79
N PHE A 44 3.32 -4.27 4.13
CA PHE A 44 3.59 -4.67 5.51
C PHE A 44 4.88 -4.05 6.06
N GLY A 45 4.91 -3.75 7.37
CA GLY A 45 6.07 -3.11 7.99
C GLY A 45 6.21 -1.62 7.66
N HIS A 46 5.12 -0.97 7.24
CA HIS A 46 5.09 0.45 6.92
C HIS A 46 4.22 1.23 7.90
N LEU A 47 4.46 2.55 7.94
CA LEU A 47 3.53 3.46 8.58
C LEU A 47 2.25 3.58 7.75
N VAL A 48 1.14 3.77 8.44
CA VAL A 48 -0.18 3.96 7.85
C VAL A 48 -0.90 5.10 8.54
N LEU A 49 -1.70 5.85 7.79
CA LEU A 49 -2.56 6.90 8.33
C LEU A 49 -4.00 6.40 8.35
N ILE A 50 -4.63 6.47 9.51
CA ILE A 50 -6.01 6.04 9.72
C ILE A 50 -6.94 7.11 9.17
N ILE A 51 -7.83 6.72 8.26
CA ILE A 51 -8.83 7.62 7.68
C ILE A 51 -10.22 7.38 8.27
N SER A 52 -10.55 6.14 8.65
CA SER A 52 -11.79 5.80 9.33
C SER A 52 -11.63 4.56 10.24
N THR A 53 -12.57 4.38 11.16
CA THR A 53 -12.55 3.30 12.16
C THR A 53 -13.93 2.66 12.27
N ASP A 54 -13.99 1.33 12.24
CA ASP A 54 -15.19 0.53 12.54
C ASP A 54 -14.92 -0.29 13.80
N SER A 55 -15.39 0.22 14.94
CA SER A 55 -15.22 -0.42 16.25
C SER A 55 -16.01 -1.72 16.39
N ARG A 56 -17.10 -1.90 15.63
CA ARG A 56 -17.91 -3.13 15.68
C ARG A 56 -17.15 -4.29 15.05
N LYS A 57 -16.39 -4.01 13.99
CA LYS A 57 -15.56 -5.00 13.28
C LYS A 57 -14.10 -5.04 13.74
N ALA A 58 -13.71 -4.14 14.66
CA ALA A 58 -12.32 -3.93 15.07
C ALA A 58 -11.39 -3.74 13.86
N GLN A 59 -11.82 -2.91 12.92
CA GLN A 59 -11.13 -2.62 11.67
C GLN A 59 -11.00 -1.12 11.44
N SER A 60 -10.02 -0.74 10.64
CA SER A 60 -9.83 0.63 10.21
C SER A 60 -9.53 0.70 8.74
N GLU A 61 -9.98 1.77 8.11
CA GLU A 61 -9.52 2.11 6.78
C GLU A 61 -8.29 3.00 6.90
N ALA A 62 -7.24 2.70 6.13
CA ALA A 62 -5.97 3.40 6.22
C ALA A 62 -5.25 3.56 4.88
N LEU A 63 -4.45 4.62 4.77
CA LEU A 63 -3.55 4.91 3.66
C LEU A 63 -2.11 4.56 4.03
N ILE A 64 -1.34 3.98 3.10
CA ILE A 64 0.06 3.63 3.33
C ILE A 64 0.97 4.87 3.22
N LEU A 65 1.95 4.99 4.12
CA LEU A 65 2.99 6.01 4.05
C LEU A 65 4.27 5.46 3.42
N THR A 66 4.99 6.30 2.69
CA THR A 66 6.29 5.99 2.09
C THR A 66 7.28 7.11 2.37
N SER A 67 8.54 6.77 2.59
CA SER A 67 9.63 7.75 2.67
C SER A 67 10.49 7.82 1.41
N PHE A 68 10.23 6.96 0.41
CA PHE A 68 11.07 6.81 -0.78
C PHE A 68 12.56 6.61 -0.51
N GLY A 69 12.90 6.06 0.67
CA GLY A 69 14.29 5.92 1.09
C GLY A 69 14.96 7.25 1.48
N GLY A 70 14.16 8.27 1.84
CA GLY A 70 14.62 9.62 2.20
C GLY A 70 14.81 10.56 1.01
N LYS A 71 14.26 10.22 -0.16
CA LYS A 71 14.29 11.08 -1.35
C LYS A 71 13.03 11.93 -1.45
N THR A 72 13.18 13.12 -2.01
CA THR A 72 12.04 13.99 -2.25
C THR A 72 11.13 13.42 -3.35
N LEU A 73 9.90 13.91 -3.43
CA LEU A 73 8.95 13.51 -4.47
C LEU A 73 9.46 13.87 -5.88
N GLU A 74 10.14 15.00 -6.03
CA GLU A 74 10.74 15.42 -7.31
C GLU A 74 11.97 14.58 -7.66
N GLU A 75 12.83 14.26 -6.70
CA GLU A 75 13.97 13.36 -6.93
C GLU A 75 13.53 11.96 -7.32
N ARG A 76 12.48 11.44 -6.68
CA ARG A 76 11.97 10.10 -6.94
C ARG A 76 11.19 10.03 -8.27
N HIS A 77 10.46 11.09 -8.61
CA HIS A 77 9.57 11.14 -9.76
C HIS A 77 9.71 12.46 -10.54
N PRO A 78 10.88 12.75 -11.16
CA PRO A 78 11.19 14.07 -11.71
C PRO A 78 10.29 14.48 -12.87
N HIS A 79 9.93 13.53 -13.74
CA HIS A 79 9.13 13.80 -14.95
C HIS A 79 7.73 13.17 -14.91
N ASN A 80 7.35 12.52 -13.80
CA ASN A 80 6.11 11.75 -13.73
C ASN A 80 5.05 12.41 -12.84
N ARG A 81 4.45 13.50 -13.35
CA ARG A 81 3.33 14.20 -12.70
C ARG A 81 2.18 13.28 -12.33
N ARG A 82 1.91 12.28 -13.19
CA ARG A 82 0.85 11.29 -12.95
C ARG A 82 1.13 10.47 -11.70
N ILE A 83 2.37 10.07 -11.44
CA ILE A 83 2.71 9.34 -10.21
C ILE A 83 2.75 10.29 -9.00
N ARG A 84 3.26 11.52 -9.18
CA ARG A 84 3.35 12.49 -8.08
C ARG A 84 2.01 12.81 -7.44
N ARG A 85 0.93 12.93 -8.25
CA ARG A 85 -0.43 13.19 -7.75
C ARG A 85 -0.96 12.14 -6.74
N PHE A 86 -0.33 10.96 -6.65
CA PHE A 86 -0.70 9.93 -5.68
C PHE A 86 0.02 10.09 -4.33
N HIS A 87 0.82 11.14 -4.15
CA HIS A 87 1.70 11.26 -2.98
C HIS A 87 1.60 12.65 -2.38
N LEU A 88 0.91 12.78 -1.24
CA LEU A 88 0.89 14.06 -0.51
C LEU A 88 1.99 14.08 0.56
N PRO A 89 2.85 15.12 0.59
CA PRO A 89 3.92 15.22 1.57
C PRO A 89 3.39 15.53 2.96
N ILE A 90 4.06 14.99 3.98
CA ILE A 90 3.94 15.36 5.39
C ILE A 90 5.23 16.06 5.81
N ALA A 91 5.12 17.19 6.52
CA ALA A 91 6.27 17.88 7.09
C ALA A 91 7.14 16.91 7.93
N PRO A 92 8.48 16.95 7.78
CA PRO A 92 9.29 18.01 7.18
C PRO A 92 9.55 17.89 5.67
N ALA A 93 8.85 17.01 4.93
CA ALA A 93 9.05 16.91 3.48
C ALA A 93 8.73 18.25 2.77
N PRO A 94 9.35 18.53 1.61
CA PRO A 94 9.01 19.70 0.80
C PRO A 94 7.54 19.69 0.36
N ARG A 95 6.98 20.89 0.12
CA ARG A 95 5.64 21.06 -0.45
C ARG A 95 5.52 20.30 -1.77
N HIS A 96 4.33 19.79 -2.06
CA HIS A 96 4.10 19.06 -3.30
C HIS A 96 4.35 19.99 -4.50
N PRO A 97 5.18 19.58 -5.47
CA PRO A 97 5.65 20.48 -6.54
C PRO A 97 4.53 20.93 -7.48
N ASP A 98 3.55 20.05 -7.75
CA ASP A 98 2.48 20.37 -8.71
C ASP A 98 1.26 21.10 -8.11
N ASN A 99 1.06 21.09 -6.79
CA ASN A 99 -0.17 21.62 -6.16
C ASN A 99 0.05 22.39 -4.85
N GLY A 100 1.29 22.47 -4.35
CA GLY A 100 1.65 23.23 -3.14
C GLY A 100 1.18 22.65 -1.80
N ILE A 101 0.44 21.53 -1.81
CA ILE A 101 -0.10 20.90 -0.61
C ILE A 101 1.05 20.37 0.26
N LEU A 102 0.94 20.58 1.57
CA LEU A 102 1.81 20.01 2.59
C LEU A 102 0.97 19.72 3.83
N LEU A 103 0.97 18.46 4.24
CA LEU A 103 0.30 17.99 5.44
C LEU A 103 1.21 18.22 6.65
N GLU A 104 0.61 18.54 7.79
CA GLU A 104 1.33 18.81 9.02
C GLU A 104 0.84 17.89 10.13
N LEU A 105 1.77 17.45 10.98
CA LEU A 105 1.45 16.76 12.22
C LEU A 105 1.00 17.75 13.28
N ASP A 106 0.17 17.29 14.21
CA ASP A 106 -0.28 18.08 15.34
C ASP A 106 0.85 18.32 16.36
N GLY A 107 0.84 19.50 16.97
CA GLY A 107 1.93 20.00 17.80
C GLY A 107 3.27 20.16 17.05
N ASP A 108 4.37 20.08 17.79
CA ASP A 108 5.75 20.18 17.25
C ASP A 108 6.33 18.81 16.84
N LEU A 109 5.46 17.83 16.55
CA LEU A 109 5.85 16.48 16.19
C LEU A 109 6.38 16.42 14.76
N ARG A 110 7.38 15.56 14.54
CA ARG A 110 8.02 15.40 13.22
C ARG A 110 8.27 13.94 12.91
N LEU A 111 8.10 13.56 11.65
CA LEU A 111 8.61 12.29 11.15
C LEU A 111 10.13 12.41 10.94
N PRO A 112 10.89 11.34 11.23
CA PRO A 112 12.36 11.37 11.14
C PRO A 112 12.87 11.43 9.69
N LYS A 113 11.98 11.21 8.71
CA LYS A 113 12.30 11.21 7.28
C LYS A 113 11.19 11.95 6.54
N GLU A 114 11.56 12.48 5.38
CA GLU A 114 10.58 12.93 4.39
C GLU A 114 9.60 11.79 4.12
N THR A 115 8.31 12.06 4.32
CA THR A 115 7.28 11.03 4.28
C THR A 115 6.07 11.54 3.51
N TYR A 116 5.45 10.64 2.75
CA TYR A 116 4.37 10.92 1.84
C TYR A 116 3.22 9.94 2.10
N VAL A 117 2.00 10.44 2.12
CA VAL A 117 0.79 9.61 2.12
C VAL A 117 0.49 9.17 0.70
N LYS A 118 0.39 7.85 0.47
CA LYS A 118 -0.10 7.30 -0.80
C LYS A 118 -1.61 7.43 -0.84
N THR A 119 -2.13 8.24 -1.76
CA THR A 119 -3.57 8.54 -1.92
C THR A 119 -4.22 7.74 -3.05
N GLU A 120 -3.54 6.73 -3.58
CA GLU A 120 -4.06 5.89 -4.66
C GLU A 120 -5.07 4.85 -4.17
N LEU A 121 -4.78 4.23 -3.03
CA LEU A 121 -5.54 3.10 -2.52
C LEU A 121 -5.58 3.16 -0.99
N SER A 122 -6.77 2.95 -0.44
CA SER A 122 -6.98 2.68 0.98
C SER A 122 -7.15 1.18 1.23
N TYR A 123 -6.81 0.75 2.44
CA TYR A 123 -6.92 -0.63 2.88
C TYR A 123 -7.78 -0.73 4.12
N THR A 124 -8.62 -1.77 4.19
CA THR A 124 -9.29 -2.17 5.42
C THR A 124 -8.34 -3.08 6.21
N ILE A 125 -7.91 -2.60 7.38
CA ILE A 125 -6.89 -3.22 8.22
C ILE A 125 -7.52 -3.60 9.58
N PRO A 126 -7.50 -4.89 9.97
CA PRO A 126 -7.80 -5.31 11.34
C PRO A 126 -6.90 -4.63 12.36
N TRP A 127 -7.46 -4.19 13.48
CA TRP A 127 -6.69 -3.51 14.54
C TRP A 127 -5.60 -4.39 15.15
N SER A 128 -5.80 -5.70 15.16
CA SER A 128 -4.81 -6.73 15.53
C SER A 128 -3.55 -6.68 14.66
N MET A 129 -3.65 -6.21 13.41
CA MET A 129 -2.49 -6.06 12.51
C MET A 129 -1.76 -4.72 12.68
N LEU A 130 -2.30 -3.82 13.50
CA LEU A 130 -1.69 -2.53 13.80
C LEU A 130 -0.94 -2.57 15.13
N ARG A 131 0.17 -1.84 15.19
CA ARG A 131 0.74 -1.42 16.46
C ARG A 131 0.11 -0.09 16.82
N VAL A 132 -1.01 -0.18 17.55
CA VAL A 132 -1.71 0.98 18.12
C VAL A 132 -0.75 1.69 19.05
N ASN A 133 -0.62 3.02 18.92
CA ASN A 133 0.37 3.86 19.59
C ASN A 133 1.78 3.86 18.96
N TYR A 134 1.88 3.98 17.64
CA TYR A 134 3.14 4.44 17.06
C TYR A 134 3.40 5.88 17.55
N ARG A 135 4.45 6.03 18.36
CA ARG A 135 4.75 7.27 19.08
C ARG A 135 6.03 7.88 18.55
N ASP A 136 6.09 9.20 18.59
CA ASP A 136 7.35 9.91 18.46
C ASP A 136 8.33 9.43 19.53
N LEU A 137 9.59 9.23 19.13
CA LEU A 137 10.60 8.64 20.01
C LEU A 137 10.98 9.59 21.16
N GLN A 138 10.93 10.90 20.92
CA GLN A 138 11.37 11.91 21.89
C GLN A 138 10.22 12.26 22.85
N SER A 139 9.08 12.69 22.31
CA SER A 139 7.95 13.19 23.09
C SER A 139 7.01 12.08 23.61
N ARG A 140 7.14 10.86 23.08
CA ARG A 140 6.24 9.72 23.35
C ARG A 140 4.76 10.03 23.03
N LYS A 141 4.49 11.09 22.25
CA LYS A 141 3.15 11.45 21.80
C LYS A 141 2.76 10.64 20.58
N VAL A 142 1.46 10.39 20.41
CA VAL A 142 0.91 9.76 19.20
C VAL A 142 1.10 10.72 18.04
N LEU A 143 1.54 10.20 16.90
CA LEU A 143 1.64 11.00 15.68
C LEU A 143 0.25 11.10 15.05
N GLU A 144 -0.22 12.32 14.86
CA GLU A 144 -1.54 12.62 14.30
C GLU A 144 -1.41 13.82 13.37
N LEU A 145 -2.18 13.86 12.29
CA LEU A 145 -2.26 15.04 11.43
C LEU A 145 -3.03 16.17 12.13
N LYS A 146 -2.65 17.42 11.89
CA LYS A 146 -3.50 18.56 12.26
C LYS A 146 -4.88 18.40 11.64
N PRO A 147 -5.97 18.79 12.34
CA PRO A 147 -7.33 18.66 11.80
C PRO A 147 -7.51 19.25 10.40
N ARG A 148 -6.88 20.40 10.13
CA ARG A 148 -6.90 21.05 8.81
C ARG A 148 -6.19 20.22 7.73
N SER A 149 -5.03 19.65 8.03
CA SER A 149 -4.30 18.78 7.11
C SER A 149 -5.05 17.49 6.86
N PHE A 150 -5.68 16.90 7.90
CA PHE A 150 -6.50 15.72 7.74
C PHE A 150 -7.71 15.99 6.82
N ALA A 151 -8.45 17.08 7.05
CA ALA A 151 -9.55 17.47 6.18
C ALA A 151 -9.09 17.72 4.73
N GLN A 152 -7.96 18.39 4.54
CA GLN A 152 -7.37 18.63 3.22
C GLN A 152 -7.00 17.34 2.50
N LEU A 153 -6.45 16.35 3.21
CA LEU A 153 -6.14 15.04 2.67
C LEU A 153 -7.40 14.32 2.18
N LEU A 154 -8.47 14.29 3.00
CA LEU A 154 -9.73 13.63 2.62
C LEU A 154 -10.34 14.29 1.39
N GLN A 155 -10.41 15.62 1.37
CA GLN A 155 -10.88 16.37 0.20
C GLN A 155 -10.06 16.07 -1.05
N TYR A 156 -8.73 15.97 -0.92
CA TYR A 156 -7.86 15.64 -2.04
C TYR A 156 -8.08 14.20 -2.53
N ALA A 157 -8.25 13.23 -1.63
CA ALA A 157 -8.51 11.85 -1.99
C ALA A 157 -9.87 11.71 -2.70
N ASP A 158 -10.93 12.32 -2.15
CA ASP A 158 -12.29 12.26 -2.70
C ASP A 158 -12.39 12.90 -4.08
N ALA A 159 -11.83 14.11 -4.25
CA ALA A 159 -11.84 14.80 -5.53
C ALA A 159 -11.18 13.98 -6.65
N ARG A 160 -10.24 13.10 -6.30
CA ARG A 160 -9.56 12.23 -7.26
C ARG A 160 -10.40 11.03 -7.66
N VAL A 161 -11.17 10.45 -6.75
CA VAL A 161 -12.14 9.40 -7.08
C VAL A 161 -13.17 9.93 -8.07
N SER A 162 -13.63 11.16 -7.90
CA SER A 162 -14.58 11.80 -8.81
C SER A 162 -13.98 12.24 -10.15
N ALA A 163 -12.68 12.52 -10.22
CA ALA A 163 -12.01 13.02 -11.41
C ALA A 163 -11.45 11.92 -12.33
N GLU A 164 -11.50 10.64 -11.94
CA GLU A 164 -11.08 9.55 -12.83
C GLU A 164 -12.19 9.28 -13.85
N PRO A 165 -11.98 9.59 -15.15
CA PRO A 165 -12.99 9.28 -16.17
C PRO A 165 -13.16 7.77 -16.22
N GLU A 166 -14.41 7.28 -16.13
CA GLU A 166 -14.72 5.88 -16.42
C GLU A 166 -14.03 5.54 -17.75
N LEU A 167 -13.07 4.62 -17.70
CA LEU A 167 -12.48 4.05 -18.91
C LEU A 167 -13.64 3.65 -19.83
N PRO A 168 -13.62 4.02 -21.12
CA PRO A 168 -14.69 3.65 -22.02
C PRO A 168 -14.81 2.13 -21.95
N LYS A 169 -15.92 1.64 -21.37
CA LYS A 169 -16.33 0.24 -21.44
C LYS A 169 -16.27 -0.08 -22.92
N ARG A 170 -15.25 -0.83 -23.35
CA ARG A 170 -15.20 -1.37 -24.71
C ARG A 170 -16.49 -2.15 -24.85
N ARG A 171 -17.50 -1.54 -25.48
CA ARG A 171 -18.66 -2.26 -25.95
C ARG A 171 -18.08 -3.31 -26.88
N PHE A 172 -18.07 -4.55 -26.43
CA PHE A 172 -17.93 -5.68 -27.32
C PHE A 172 -19.15 -5.60 -28.23
N THR A 173 -19.04 -4.86 -29.33
CA THR A 173 -19.93 -5.06 -30.45
C THR A 173 -19.55 -6.43 -31.00
N PRO A 174 -20.45 -7.43 -30.94
CA PRO A 174 -20.19 -8.70 -31.60
C PRO A 174 -19.87 -8.40 -33.07
N PRO A 175 -18.90 -9.10 -33.68
CA PRO A 175 -18.54 -8.87 -35.06
C PRO A 175 -19.80 -9.05 -35.92
N ARG A 176 -20.17 -7.97 -36.61
CA ARG A 176 -21.25 -7.98 -37.60
C ARG A 176 -20.83 -8.95 -38.69
N VAL A 177 -21.50 -10.10 -38.76
CA VAL A 177 -21.32 -11.09 -39.83
C VAL A 177 -21.74 -10.43 -41.15
N SER A 178 -20.77 -9.87 -41.85
CA SER A 178 -20.89 -9.49 -43.24
C SER A 178 -20.69 -10.76 -44.08
N HIS A 179 -21.78 -11.27 -44.63
CA HIS A 179 -21.74 -12.15 -45.79
C HIS A 179 -21.04 -11.40 -46.94
N ARG A 180 -19.81 -11.78 -47.31
CA ARG A 180 -19.35 -11.65 -48.70
C ARG A 180 -18.18 -12.55 -49.04
N SER A 181 -18.29 -13.07 -50.25
CA SER A 181 -17.52 -14.12 -50.92
C SER A 181 -16.02 -13.88 -51.03
N SER A 182 -15.29 -14.98 -50.82
CA SER A 182 -14.06 -15.43 -51.51
C SER A 182 -13.31 -14.45 -52.41
N HIS A 183 -12.09 -14.10 -52.00
CA HIS A 183 -10.90 -14.23 -52.84
C HIS A 183 -9.64 -14.31 -51.97
N GLY A 184 -8.81 -15.33 -52.22
CA GLY A 184 -7.62 -15.64 -51.45
C GLY A 184 -6.46 -14.69 -51.72
N THR A 185 -5.74 -14.35 -50.66
CA THR A 185 -4.35 -13.89 -50.72
C THR A 185 -3.69 -14.31 -49.41
N GLN A 186 -2.70 -15.20 -49.49
CA GLN A 186 -1.91 -15.65 -48.35
C GLN A 186 -0.98 -14.52 -47.89
N GLY A 187 -1.08 -14.17 -46.61
CA GLY A 187 -0.22 -13.23 -45.88
C GLY A 187 0.34 -13.89 -44.61
N PRO A 188 1.37 -13.28 -43.99
CA PRO A 188 2.41 -13.98 -43.24
C PRO A 188 1.92 -14.51 -41.88
N VAL A 189 2.45 -15.68 -41.52
CA VAL A 189 2.19 -16.42 -40.28
C VAL A 189 2.52 -15.56 -39.06
N ALA A 190 1.50 -15.19 -38.30
CA ALA A 190 1.63 -14.50 -37.02
C ALA A 190 2.34 -15.41 -36.00
N PRO A 191 3.26 -14.87 -35.17
CA PRO A 191 3.92 -15.65 -34.14
C PRO A 191 2.92 -16.07 -33.06
N ASP A 192 2.93 -17.37 -32.76
CA ASP A 192 2.07 -18.02 -31.78
C ASP A 192 2.37 -17.53 -30.35
N LEU A 193 1.54 -16.57 -29.88
CA LEU A 193 1.62 -15.97 -28.54
C LEU A 193 1.50 -16.97 -27.39
N THR A 194 1.02 -18.20 -27.65
CA THR A 194 0.85 -19.22 -26.60
C THR A 194 2.19 -19.81 -26.15
N SER A 195 3.19 -19.81 -27.04
CA SER A 195 4.54 -20.30 -26.74
C SER A 195 5.32 -19.36 -25.82
N THR A 196 5.18 -18.04 -26.01
CA THR A 196 5.91 -17.03 -25.24
C THR A 196 5.46 -16.98 -23.79
N LEU A 197 4.15 -17.06 -23.54
CA LEU A 197 3.59 -17.05 -22.18
C LEU A 197 4.00 -18.31 -21.39
N ARG A 198 4.01 -19.48 -22.03
CA ARG A 198 4.44 -20.73 -21.39
C ARG A 198 5.93 -20.68 -20.99
N ASN A 199 6.77 -20.12 -21.86
CA ASN A 199 8.19 -19.97 -21.58
C ASN A 199 8.46 -18.95 -20.47
N MET A 200 7.69 -17.87 -20.38
CA MET A 200 7.82 -16.91 -19.27
C MET A 200 7.49 -17.55 -17.92
N VAL A 201 6.41 -18.34 -17.82
CA VAL A 201 6.03 -19.03 -16.57
C VAL A 201 7.12 -19.99 -16.10
N VAL A 202 7.74 -20.74 -17.02
CA VAL A 202 8.85 -21.65 -16.70
C VAL A 202 10.08 -20.89 -16.20
N VAL A 203 10.44 -19.77 -16.84
CA VAL A 203 11.56 -18.93 -16.39
C VAL A 203 11.30 -18.34 -15.00
N PHE A 204 10.08 -17.88 -14.72
CA PHE A 204 9.72 -17.39 -13.38
C PHE A 204 9.80 -18.49 -12.31
N LEU A 205 9.36 -19.72 -12.61
CA LEU A 205 9.48 -20.85 -11.69
C LEU A 205 10.94 -21.20 -11.41
N ILE A 206 11.80 -21.23 -12.43
CA ILE A 206 13.24 -21.52 -12.26
C ILE A 206 13.90 -20.42 -11.41
N MET A 207 13.64 -19.15 -11.70
CA MET A 207 14.17 -18.03 -10.92
C MET A 207 13.70 -18.07 -9.46
N PHE A 208 12.45 -18.45 -9.22
CA PHE A 208 11.91 -18.60 -7.86
C PHE A 208 12.61 -19.72 -7.08
N VAL A 209 12.81 -20.88 -7.69
CA VAL A 209 13.53 -22.01 -7.04
C VAL A 209 14.97 -21.62 -6.71
N ILE A 210 15.68 -20.96 -7.63
CA ILE A 210 17.05 -20.49 -7.39
C ILE A 210 17.08 -19.46 -6.24
N TYR A 211 16.14 -18.52 -6.22
CA TYR A 211 16.05 -17.51 -5.16
C TYR A 211 15.84 -18.16 -3.77
N VAL A 212 14.94 -19.13 -3.66
CA VAL A 212 14.69 -19.86 -2.41
C VAL A 212 15.94 -20.64 -1.97
N ALA A 213 16.63 -21.31 -2.90
CA ALA A 213 17.86 -22.04 -2.60
C ALA A 213 18.98 -21.11 -2.10
N LEU A 214 19.15 -19.93 -2.72
CA LEU A 214 20.14 -18.94 -2.29
C LEU A 214 19.80 -18.33 -0.93
N ALA A 215 18.52 -18.04 -0.67
CA ALA A 215 18.07 -17.57 0.63
C ALA A 215 18.31 -18.60 1.74
N TYR A 216 18.06 -19.88 1.44
CA TYR A 216 18.32 -20.98 2.37
C TYR A 216 19.82 -21.21 2.60
N LEU A 217 20.64 -21.13 1.56
CA LEU A 217 22.10 -21.23 1.68
C LEU A 217 22.65 -20.10 2.55
N ARG A 218 22.16 -18.87 2.36
CA ARG A 218 22.54 -17.72 3.20
C ARG A 218 22.15 -17.93 4.66
N TYR A 219 20.94 -18.44 4.91
CA TYR A 219 20.49 -18.79 6.25
C TYR A 219 21.37 -19.86 6.92
N LEU A 220 21.80 -20.88 6.17
CA LEU A 220 22.72 -21.92 6.66
C LEU A 220 24.11 -21.35 6.98
N LEU A 221 24.65 -20.49 6.11
CA LEU A 221 25.94 -19.84 6.33
C LEU A 221 25.92 -18.95 7.58
N ASP A 222 24.89 -18.12 7.75
CA ASP A 222 24.73 -17.28 8.95
C ASP A 222 24.66 -18.14 10.23
N ARG A 223 24.06 -19.34 10.15
CA ARG A 223 23.96 -20.27 11.29
C ARG A 223 25.29 -20.93 11.64
N ILE A 224 26.15 -21.19 10.67
CA ILE A 224 27.48 -21.79 10.89
C ILE A 224 28.46 -20.76 11.48
N THR A 225 28.37 -19.49 11.09
CA THR A 225 29.29 -18.43 11.57
C THR A 225 29.04 -17.97 13.02
N HIS A 226 28.01 -18.49 13.67
CA HIS A 226 27.64 -18.17 15.06
C HIS A 226 27.92 -19.32 16.05
N TRP A 227 28.77 -20.28 15.67
CA TRP A 227 29.38 -21.30 16.54
C TRP A 227 30.89 -21.14 16.56
#